data_AF-A0AAN9Z0G3-F1
#
_entry.id   AF-A0AAN9Z0G3-F1
#
_cell.length_a   1.000
_cell.length_b   1.000
_cell.length_c   1.000
_cell.angle_alpha   90.00
_cell.angle_beta   90.00
_cell.angle_gamma   90.00
#
_symmetry.space_group_name_H-M   'P 1'
#
loop_
_entity.id
_entity.type
_entity.pdbx_description
1 polymer ?
#
loop_
_entity_poly.entity_id
_entity_poly.type
_entity_poly.pdbx_seq_one_letter_code
_entity_poly.pdbx_strand_id
1 'polypeptide(L)'
;MMTMFLYKERLLSPGQLKRLSEHKYSFTSTSLLDSLLQPWWNWLVSKLPLWLAPNLITVWGLIVNILTTLILVWYSPDAKEEAPRWACFACALGLFVYQSLDAIDGKQARRTGTSSPLGELFDHGCDSISTVFVALSACIAVQLGFYPSWMFFQCFCAMTLFYCAHWQTYVSGTLRFGKVDVTEAQFTIIFIHLISAVFGPSVWMTKIPYLNFQLKGLILVSTIIVGSINVYQYFYVIFTGGVGKNGSTVAGTSVLSPIIPFSLVVVPAFIIYRKSIEHVYEEHPALYILAFGMVAAKVTNRLVVAHMTKNEMEYLDSALIGPAMLFLNQYFNFFIKEYIVLWLCLIWVTFDLLRYSCQVCVEICEHLKIQLFRIPVRSAIVGSEKNGMGSLSIHGGGGGSGKQSRSKHSKKFQH
;
A
#
# COMPACT_ATOMS: atom_id res chain seq x y z
N MET A 1 22.34 22.38 -0.14
CA MET A 1 21.40 23.51 0.00
C MET A 1 19.97 22.99 -0.18
N MET A 2 19.51 22.12 0.73
CA MET A 2 18.15 21.54 0.71
C MET A 2 17.69 21.23 2.15
N THR A 3 18.04 22.13 3.07
CA THR A 3 17.87 21.97 4.52
C THR A 3 17.05 23.13 5.08
N MET A 4 15.88 23.39 4.49
CA MET A 4 15.02 24.49 4.96
C MET A 4 13.52 24.20 4.94
N PHE A 5 13.12 22.93 5.03
CA PHE A 5 11.71 22.55 5.27
C PHE A 5 11.51 21.35 6.23
N LEU A 6 12.57 20.88 6.89
CA LEU A 6 12.50 19.78 7.85
C LEU A 6 12.08 20.32 9.23
N TYR A 7 11.36 19.53 10.03
CA TYR A 7 11.10 19.82 11.45
C TYR A 7 12.41 20.27 12.11
N LYS A 8 12.31 21.28 13.00
CA LYS A 8 13.47 21.76 13.76
C LYS A 8 14.05 20.65 14.64
N GLU A 9 13.22 19.68 15.01
CA GLU A 9 13.56 18.50 15.78
C GLU A 9 13.50 17.24 14.90
N ARG A 10 14.30 16.23 15.26
CA ARG A 10 14.30 14.93 14.58
C ARG A 10 13.04 14.15 14.92
N LEU A 11 12.49 13.44 13.93
CA LEU A 11 11.33 12.57 14.11
C LEU A 11 11.73 11.22 14.71
N LEU A 12 12.90 10.69 14.33
CA LEU A 12 13.40 9.41 14.80
C LEU A 12 14.48 9.60 15.86
N SER A 13 14.26 9.00 17.02
CA SER A 13 15.28 8.92 18.06
C SER A 13 16.50 8.08 17.62
N PRO A 14 17.68 8.30 18.19
CA PRO A 14 18.85 7.45 17.93
C PRO A 14 18.60 5.96 18.19
N GLY A 15 17.76 5.63 19.18
CA GLY A 15 17.36 4.26 19.47
C GLY A 15 16.49 3.63 18.39
N GLN A 16 15.54 4.39 17.83
CA GLN A 16 14.72 3.94 16.69
C GLN A 16 15.58 3.68 15.46
N LEU A 17 16.50 4.61 15.14
CA LEU A 17 17.43 4.45 14.00
C LEU A 17 18.33 3.21 14.17
N LYS A 18 18.84 2.97 15.37
CA LYS A 18 19.61 1.75 15.66
C LYS A 18 18.78 0.49 15.41
N ARG A 19 17.56 0.40 15.96
CA ARG A 19 16.69 -0.78 15.77
C ARG A 19 16.27 -0.96 14.31
N LEU A 20 16.09 0.13 13.57
CA LEU A 20 15.87 0.11 12.12
C LEU A 20 17.04 -0.52 11.39
N SER A 21 18.29 -0.23 11.77
CA SER A 21 19.47 -0.85 11.15
C SER A 21 19.55 -2.36 11.38
N GLU A 22 18.89 -2.86 12.43
CA GLU A 22 18.79 -4.28 12.78
C GLU A 22 17.57 -4.96 12.12
N HIS A 23 16.69 -4.20 11.47
CA HIS A 23 15.52 -4.71 10.77
C HIS A 23 15.92 -5.61 9.60
N LYS A 24 15.21 -6.73 9.46
CA LYS A 24 15.35 -7.63 8.33
C LYS A 24 13.97 -7.86 7.74
N TYR A 25 13.84 -7.55 6.46
CA TYR A 25 12.60 -7.80 5.73
C TYR A 25 12.21 -9.27 5.83
N SER A 26 10.96 -9.52 6.20
CA SER A 26 10.38 -10.86 6.31
C SER A 26 8.97 -10.84 5.74
N PHE A 27 8.74 -11.68 4.74
CA PHE A 27 7.42 -11.84 4.14
C PHE A 27 7.16 -13.29 3.72
N THR A 28 5.88 -13.63 3.60
CA THR A 28 5.42 -14.88 2.96
C THR A 28 4.31 -14.56 1.98
N SER A 29 4.37 -15.08 0.76
CA SER A 29 3.32 -14.91 -0.25
C SER A 29 2.75 -16.25 -0.70
N THR A 30 1.44 -16.31 -0.81
CA THR A 30 0.70 -17.40 -1.47
C THR A 30 -0.18 -16.88 -2.60
N SER A 31 0.12 -15.67 -3.11
CA SER A 31 -0.60 -15.02 -4.20
C SER A 31 -0.68 -15.92 -5.42
N LEU A 32 -1.85 -15.91 -6.06
CA LEU A 32 -2.15 -16.70 -7.24
C LEU A 32 -1.40 -16.17 -8.47
N LEU A 33 -1.37 -14.85 -8.63
CA LEU A 33 -0.81 -14.19 -9.81
C LEU A 33 0.70 -13.98 -9.72
N ASP A 34 1.29 -13.91 -8.53
CA ASP A 34 2.73 -13.64 -8.36
C ASP A 34 3.58 -14.60 -9.19
N SER A 35 3.27 -15.91 -9.16
CA SER A 35 4.00 -16.95 -9.89
C SER A 35 3.92 -16.78 -11.41
N LEU A 36 2.76 -16.35 -11.91
CA LEU A 36 2.50 -16.13 -13.35
C LEU A 36 3.20 -14.87 -13.86
N LEU A 37 3.35 -13.86 -12.99
CA LEU A 37 3.96 -12.58 -13.34
C LEU A 37 5.47 -12.54 -13.11
N GLN A 38 6.06 -13.52 -12.41
CA GLN A 38 7.52 -13.61 -12.23
C GLN A 38 8.30 -13.49 -13.55
N PRO A 39 7.96 -14.19 -14.66
CA PRO A 39 8.69 -14.07 -15.91
C PRO A 39 8.66 -12.64 -16.47
N TRP A 40 7.51 -11.96 -16.38
CA TRP A 40 7.35 -10.57 -16.79
C TRP A 40 8.22 -9.64 -15.96
N TRP A 41 8.15 -9.72 -14.64
CA TRP A 41 8.93 -8.86 -13.75
C TRP A 41 10.45 -9.10 -13.86
N ASN A 42 10.87 -10.36 -14.03
CA ASN A 42 12.27 -10.71 -14.23
C ASN A 42 12.81 -10.22 -15.58
N TRP A 43 11.99 -10.29 -16.63
CA TRP A 43 12.32 -9.67 -17.92
C TRP A 43 12.41 -8.15 -17.78
N LEU A 44 11.42 -7.51 -17.16
CA LEU A 44 11.33 -6.05 -17.05
C LEU A 44 12.50 -5.47 -16.25
N VAL A 45 12.80 -6.04 -15.08
CA VAL A 45 13.94 -5.59 -14.26
C VAL A 45 15.26 -5.74 -15.01
N SER A 46 15.41 -6.74 -15.88
CA SER A 46 16.64 -6.93 -16.68
C SER A 46 16.90 -5.79 -17.66
N LYS A 47 15.85 -5.08 -18.09
CA LYS A 47 15.92 -3.95 -19.02
C LYS A 47 16.28 -2.63 -18.34
N LEU A 48 16.18 -2.56 -17.01
CA LEU A 48 16.54 -1.36 -16.28
C LEU A 48 18.06 -1.18 -16.21
N PRO A 49 18.56 0.07 -16.33
CA PRO A 49 19.97 0.34 -16.17
C PRO A 49 20.39 0.22 -14.71
N LEU A 50 21.64 -0.20 -14.47
CA LEU A 50 22.16 -0.45 -13.11
C LEU A 50 22.35 0.81 -12.25
N TRP A 51 22.28 2.01 -12.85
CA TRP A 51 22.35 3.27 -12.11
C TRP A 51 20.99 3.69 -11.53
N LEU A 52 19.89 3.11 -12.03
CA LEU A 52 18.53 3.49 -11.63
C LEU A 52 18.24 2.96 -10.23
N ALA A 53 18.04 3.90 -9.30
CA ALA A 53 17.74 3.59 -7.91
C ALA A 53 16.33 2.97 -7.76
N PRO A 54 16.15 1.94 -6.91
CA PRO A 54 14.85 1.33 -6.63
C PRO A 54 13.77 2.34 -6.28
N ASN A 55 14.05 3.25 -5.34
CA ASN A 55 13.07 4.23 -4.88
C ASN A 55 12.63 5.21 -5.99
N LEU A 56 13.43 5.42 -7.05
CA LEU A 56 12.99 6.20 -8.21
C LEU A 56 11.94 5.45 -9.03
N ILE A 57 12.07 4.12 -9.12
CA ILE A 57 11.09 3.25 -9.79
C ILE A 57 9.75 3.35 -9.07
N THR A 58 9.75 3.22 -7.74
CA THR A 58 8.58 3.37 -6.87
C THR A 58 7.89 4.73 -7.07
N VAL A 59 8.65 5.84 -7.01
CA VAL A 59 8.09 7.20 -7.21
C VAL A 59 7.46 7.35 -8.59
N TRP A 60 8.12 6.88 -9.66
CA TRP A 60 7.57 7.00 -11.00
C TRP A 60 6.30 6.16 -11.18
N GLY A 61 6.27 4.95 -10.61
CA GLY A 61 5.04 4.16 -10.52
C GLY A 61 3.92 4.97 -9.87
N LEU A 62 4.15 5.47 -8.66
CA LEU A 62 3.17 6.24 -7.89
C LEU A 62 2.66 7.47 -8.67
N ILE A 63 3.56 8.24 -9.28
CA ILE A 63 3.20 9.42 -10.09
C ILE A 63 2.27 9.02 -11.24
N VAL A 64 2.58 7.95 -11.97
CA VAL A 64 1.73 7.48 -13.07
C VAL A 64 0.33 7.13 -12.56
N ASN A 65 0.23 6.37 -11.47
CA ASN A 65 -1.06 5.97 -10.89
C ASN A 65 -1.90 7.18 -10.43
N ILE A 66 -1.26 8.14 -9.75
CA ILE A 66 -1.91 9.38 -9.30
C ILE A 66 -2.43 10.15 -10.50
N LEU A 67 -1.59 10.41 -11.51
CA LEU A 67 -1.97 11.23 -12.66
C LEU A 67 -3.12 10.59 -13.45
N THR A 68 -3.09 9.28 -13.70
CA THR A 68 -4.18 8.61 -14.43
C THR A 68 -5.47 8.60 -13.64
N THR A 69 -5.41 8.49 -12.31
CA THR A 69 -6.59 8.58 -11.45
C THR A 69 -7.14 10.01 -11.40
N LEU A 70 -6.29 11.03 -11.32
CA LEU A 70 -6.73 12.43 -11.31
C LEU A 70 -7.40 12.84 -12.62
N ILE A 71 -7.02 12.24 -13.76
CA ILE A 71 -7.75 12.41 -15.02
C ILE A 71 -9.18 11.88 -14.88
N LEU A 72 -9.40 10.71 -14.26
CA LEU A 72 -10.75 10.21 -14.00
C LEU A 72 -11.53 11.12 -13.05
N VAL A 73 -10.90 11.59 -11.97
CA VAL A 73 -11.50 12.55 -11.02
C VAL A 73 -11.90 13.85 -11.71
N TRP A 74 -11.12 14.33 -12.67
CA TRP A 74 -11.46 15.53 -13.45
C TRP A 74 -12.76 15.34 -14.24
N TYR A 75 -12.97 14.18 -14.85
CA TYR A 75 -14.17 13.90 -15.64
C TYR A 75 -15.39 13.48 -14.81
N SER A 76 -15.18 12.85 -13.66
CA SER A 76 -16.26 12.32 -12.81
C SER A 76 -15.90 12.48 -11.33
N PRO A 77 -15.85 13.71 -10.81
CA PRO A 77 -15.45 13.98 -9.42
C PRO A 77 -16.48 13.48 -8.40
N ASP A 78 -17.72 13.28 -8.84
CA ASP A 78 -18.80 12.71 -8.04
C ASP A 78 -18.96 11.19 -8.23
N ALA A 79 -18.15 10.58 -9.10
CA ALA A 79 -18.26 9.19 -9.53
C ALA A 79 -19.65 8.82 -10.08
N LYS A 80 -20.41 9.77 -10.64
CA LYS A 80 -21.68 9.53 -11.34
C LYS A 80 -21.54 9.74 -12.83
N GLU A 81 -20.76 10.73 -13.26
CA GLU A 81 -20.55 11.03 -14.67
C GLU A 81 -19.83 9.88 -15.40
N GLU A 82 -20.18 9.68 -16.66
CA GLU A 82 -19.55 8.67 -17.50
C GLU A 82 -18.17 9.15 -17.98
N ALA A 83 -17.12 8.73 -17.27
CA ALA A 83 -15.76 9.07 -17.64
C ALA A 83 -15.42 8.60 -19.07
N PRO A 84 -14.65 9.39 -19.86
CA PRO A 84 -14.28 9.01 -21.21
C PRO A 84 -13.57 7.65 -21.26
N ARG A 85 -13.93 6.83 -22.24
CA ARG A 85 -13.39 5.47 -22.41
C ARG A 85 -11.86 5.43 -22.50
N TRP A 86 -11.25 6.42 -23.14
CA TRP A 86 -9.79 6.55 -23.21
C TRP A 86 -9.16 6.82 -21.83
N ALA A 87 -9.86 7.54 -20.94
CA ALA A 87 -9.39 7.81 -19.58
C ALA A 87 -9.44 6.53 -18.72
N CYS A 88 -10.48 5.71 -18.88
CA CYS A 88 -10.51 4.36 -18.29
C CYS A 88 -9.36 3.49 -18.81
N PHE A 89 -9.08 3.50 -20.12
CA PHE A 89 -7.94 2.77 -20.68
C PHE A 89 -6.60 3.29 -20.14
N ALA A 90 -6.43 4.61 -20.07
CA ALA A 90 -5.24 5.23 -19.50
C ALA A 90 -5.05 4.84 -18.02
N CYS A 91 -6.13 4.74 -17.24
CA CYS A 91 -6.07 4.26 -15.86
C CYS A 91 -5.75 2.78 -15.75
N ALA A 92 -6.29 1.92 -16.62
CA ALA A 92 -5.92 0.50 -16.68
C ALA A 92 -4.42 0.33 -16.97
N LEU A 93 -3.92 1.04 -17.98
CA LEU A 93 -2.50 1.03 -18.34
C LEU A 93 -1.63 1.62 -17.24
N GLY A 94 -2.05 2.74 -16.64
CA GLY A 94 -1.34 3.40 -15.55
C GLY A 94 -1.21 2.50 -14.32
N LEU A 95 -2.28 1.80 -13.93
CA LEU A 95 -2.25 0.85 -12.82
C LEU A 95 -1.41 -0.39 -13.14
N PHE A 96 -1.44 -0.89 -14.39
CA PHE A 96 -0.55 -1.98 -14.82
C PHE A 96 0.93 -1.56 -14.77
N VAL A 97 1.24 -0.34 -15.19
CA VAL A 97 2.58 0.23 -15.08
C VAL A 97 2.98 0.38 -13.61
N TYR A 98 2.13 0.96 -12.76
CA TYR A 98 2.34 1.03 -11.31
C TYR A 98 2.70 -0.34 -10.73
N GLN A 99 1.82 -1.32 -10.91
CA GLN A 99 1.98 -2.69 -10.43
C GLN A 99 3.31 -3.30 -10.90
N SER A 100 3.66 -3.10 -12.17
CA SER A 100 4.89 -3.64 -12.74
C SER A 100 6.14 -2.97 -12.17
N LEU A 101 6.11 -1.66 -11.92
CA LEU A 101 7.24 -0.90 -11.37
C LEU A 101 7.43 -1.18 -9.87
N ASP A 102 6.33 -1.26 -9.14
CA ASP A 102 6.25 -1.68 -7.74
C ASP A 102 6.89 -3.07 -7.54
N ALA A 103 6.45 -4.08 -8.30
CA ALA A 103 6.98 -5.44 -8.16
C ALA A 103 8.48 -5.61 -8.52
N ILE A 104 9.07 -4.67 -9.28
CA ILE A 104 10.47 -4.76 -9.71
C ILE A 104 11.43 -3.89 -8.89
N ASP A 105 10.97 -2.99 -8.03
CA ASP A 105 11.88 -2.11 -7.29
C ASP A 105 12.77 -2.90 -6.32
N GLY A 106 12.22 -3.88 -5.59
CA GLY A 106 12.95 -4.76 -4.70
C GLY A 106 13.80 -5.77 -5.48
N LYS A 107 13.36 -6.15 -6.69
CA LYS A 107 14.18 -6.97 -7.61
C LYS A 107 15.38 -6.17 -8.09
N GLN A 108 15.21 -4.90 -8.42
CA GLN A 108 16.29 -4.00 -8.79
C GLN A 108 17.23 -3.83 -7.59
N ALA A 109 16.70 -3.60 -6.39
CA ALA A 109 17.50 -3.44 -5.16
C ALA A 109 18.38 -4.67 -4.87
N ARG A 110 17.88 -5.88 -5.17
CA ARG A 110 18.68 -7.12 -5.08
C ARG A 110 19.72 -7.20 -6.19
N ARG A 111 19.34 -6.87 -7.43
CA ARG A 111 20.21 -6.88 -8.61
C ARG A 111 21.40 -5.91 -8.47
N THR A 112 21.19 -4.75 -7.85
CA THR A 112 22.21 -3.71 -7.65
C THR A 112 22.91 -3.82 -6.29
N GLY A 113 22.52 -4.75 -5.42
CA GLY A 113 23.07 -4.89 -4.08
C GLY A 113 22.77 -3.71 -3.15
N THR A 114 21.65 -3.01 -3.36
CA THR A 114 21.22 -1.82 -2.61
C THR A 114 19.94 -2.05 -1.80
N SER A 115 19.65 -3.30 -1.43
CA SER A 115 18.52 -3.62 -0.53
C SER A 115 18.74 -2.99 0.85
N SER A 116 17.73 -2.31 1.38
CA SER A 116 17.81 -1.62 2.68
C SER A 116 16.43 -1.50 3.34
N PRO A 117 16.35 -1.34 4.68
CA PRO A 117 15.09 -1.03 5.36
C PRO A 117 14.42 0.24 4.82
N LEU A 118 15.19 1.22 4.35
CA LEU A 118 14.62 2.42 3.74
C LEU A 118 13.81 2.10 2.48
N GLY A 119 14.29 1.16 1.64
CA GLY A 119 13.59 0.79 0.41
C GLY A 119 12.22 0.19 0.69
N GLU A 120 12.15 -0.75 1.64
CA GLU A 120 10.89 -1.36 2.11
C GLU A 120 9.93 -0.33 2.71
N LEU A 121 10.43 0.59 3.55
CA LEU A 121 9.63 1.67 4.12
C LEU A 121 9.07 2.60 3.03
N PHE A 122 9.90 2.90 2.04
CA PHE A 122 9.56 3.81 0.94
C PHE A 122 8.48 3.21 0.03
N ASP A 123 8.64 1.94 -0.31
CA ASP A 123 7.70 1.12 -1.09
C ASP A 123 6.32 1.08 -0.44
N HIS A 124 6.24 0.53 0.78
CA HIS A 124 4.97 0.45 1.53
C HIS A 124 4.36 1.82 1.85
N GLY A 125 5.21 2.83 2.01
CA GLY A 125 4.78 4.21 2.19
C GLY A 125 4.13 4.83 0.94
N CYS A 126 4.54 4.40 -0.25
CA CYS A 126 3.94 4.78 -1.53
C CYS A 126 2.66 3.97 -1.80
N ASP A 127 2.66 2.67 -1.47
CA ASP A 127 1.49 1.80 -1.58
C ASP A 127 0.29 2.30 -0.78
N SER A 128 0.52 2.87 0.41
CA SER A 128 -0.55 3.43 1.23
C SER A 128 -1.27 4.60 0.54
N ILE A 129 -0.52 5.45 -0.16
CA ILE A 129 -1.05 6.55 -0.98
C ILE A 129 -1.74 5.96 -2.21
N SER A 130 -1.07 5.05 -2.92
CA SER A 130 -1.58 4.40 -4.13
C SER A 130 -2.94 3.75 -3.89
N THR A 131 -3.12 3.08 -2.75
CA THR A 131 -4.38 2.43 -2.35
C THR A 131 -5.57 3.39 -2.38
N VAL A 132 -5.38 4.65 -1.98
CA VAL A 132 -6.45 5.69 -2.02
C VAL A 132 -6.88 5.96 -3.46
N PHE A 133 -5.92 6.19 -4.34
CA PHE A 133 -6.17 6.50 -5.76
C PHE A 133 -6.75 5.29 -6.50
N VAL A 134 -6.21 4.09 -6.27
CA VAL A 134 -6.70 2.85 -6.87
C VAL A 134 -8.15 2.60 -6.47
N ALA A 135 -8.50 2.71 -5.18
CA ALA A 135 -9.87 2.52 -4.70
C ALA A 135 -10.83 3.56 -5.28
N LEU A 136 -10.44 4.84 -5.31
CA LEU A 136 -11.25 5.91 -5.90
C LEU A 136 -11.46 5.71 -7.41
N SER A 137 -10.40 5.35 -8.14
CA SER A 137 -10.46 5.09 -9.59
C SER A 137 -11.45 3.97 -9.92
N ALA A 138 -11.47 2.90 -9.11
CA ALA A 138 -12.40 1.79 -9.28
C ALA A 138 -13.84 2.27 -9.09
N CYS A 139 -14.12 3.05 -8.04
CA CYS A 139 -15.44 3.63 -7.79
C CYS A 139 -15.94 4.51 -8.95
N ILE A 140 -15.07 5.32 -9.55
CA ILE A 140 -15.40 6.14 -10.72
C ILE A 140 -15.71 5.25 -11.93
N ALA A 141 -14.88 4.25 -12.21
CA ALA A 141 -15.04 3.38 -13.38
C ALA A 141 -16.35 2.60 -13.41
N VAL A 142 -16.96 2.35 -12.25
CA VAL A 142 -18.22 1.60 -12.10
C VAL A 142 -19.41 2.49 -11.71
N GLN A 143 -19.20 3.80 -11.70
CA GLN A 143 -20.17 4.84 -11.30
C GLN A 143 -20.81 4.53 -9.93
N LEU A 144 -19.99 4.34 -8.89
CA LEU A 144 -20.46 4.11 -7.51
C LEU A 144 -20.97 5.38 -6.82
N GLY A 145 -20.82 6.56 -7.41
CA GLY A 145 -21.37 7.82 -6.89
C GLY A 145 -22.89 7.84 -6.79
N PHE A 146 -23.60 7.02 -7.58
CA PHE A 146 -25.05 6.78 -7.42
C PHE A 146 -25.41 6.08 -6.11
N TYR A 147 -24.40 5.55 -5.42
CA TYR A 147 -24.50 4.74 -4.22
C TYR A 147 -23.46 5.21 -3.17
N PRO A 148 -23.59 6.43 -2.61
CA PRO A 148 -22.54 7.04 -1.77
C PRO A 148 -22.10 6.18 -0.59
N SER A 149 -23.04 5.51 0.10
CA SER A 149 -22.67 4.61 1.22
C SER A 149 -21.81 3.43 0.78
N TRP A 150 -22.04 2.90 -0.43
CA TRP A 150 -21.25 1.81 -1.00
C TRP A 150 -19.89 2.29 -1.50
N MET A 151 -19.82 3.48 -2.09
CA MET A 151 -18.55 4.13 -2.44
C MET A 151 -17.69 4.36 -1.18
N PHE A 152 -18.29 4.86 -0.09
CA PHE A 152 -17.62 5.05 1.19
C PHE A 152 -17.09 3.73 1.71
N PHE A 153 -17.95 2.70 1.77
CA PHE A 153 -17.56 1.37 2.22
C PHE A 153 -16.41 0.80 1.39
N GLN A 154 -16.48 0.84 0.06
CA GLN A 154 -15.45 0.31 -0.84
C GLN A 154 -14.09 0.98 -0.60
N CYS A 155 -14.04 2.31 -0.58
CA CYS A 155 -12.79 3.04 -0.37
C CYS A 155 -12.20 2.80 1.02
N PHE A 156 -13.01 2.91 2.08
CA PHE A 156 -12.53 2.69 3.44
C PHE A 156 -12.22 1.23 3.72
N CYS A 157 -12.89 0.27 3.08
CA CYS A 157 -12.53 -1.14 3.15
C CYS A 157 -11.14 -1.39 2.55
N ALA A 158 -10.84 -0.85 1.36
CA ALA A 158 -9.53 -0.98 0.74
C ALA A 158 -8.40 -0.44 1.64
N MET A 159 -8.59 0.77 2.19
CA MET A 159 -7.63 1.39 3.12
C MET A 159 -7.48 0.59 4.43
N THR A 160 -8.60 0.05 4.95
CA THR A 160 -8.59 -0.78 6.16
C THR A 160 -7.86 -2.10 5.95
N LEU A 161 -8.08 -2.76 4.82
CA LEU A 161 -7.39 -4.01 4.48
C LEU A 161 -5.88 -3.80 4.38
N PHE A 162 -5.45 -2.73 3.70
CA PHE A 162 -4.04 -2.37 3.59
C PHE A 162 -3.42 -2.03 4.96
N TYR A 163 -4.13 -1.29 5.81
CA TYR A 163 -3.72 -1.03 7.19
C TYR A 163 -3.62 -2.30 8.03
N CYS A 164 -4.60 -3.21 7.93
CA CYS A 164 -4.61 -4.49 8.63
C CYS A 164 -3.44 -5.40 8.22
N ALA A 165 -3.03 -5.38 6.95
CA ALA A 165 -1.83 -6.07 6.49
C ALA A 165 -0.56 -5.56 7.22
N HIS A 166 -0.45 -4.26 7.46
CA HIS A 166 0.65 -3.69 8.22
C HIS A 166 0.50 -3.89 9.73
N TRP A 167 -0.73 -3.93 10.24
CA TRP A 167 -1.03 -4.25 11.63
C TRP A 167 -0.62 -5.69 11.97
N GLN A 168 -1.02 -6.68 11.18
CA GLN A 168 -0.54 -8.06 11.42
C GLN A 168 1.00 -8.15 11.37
N THR A 169 1.64 -7.31 10.56
CA THR A 169 3.11 -7.27 10.42
C THR A 169 3.75 -6.64 11.65
N TYR A 170 3.18 -5.56 12.19
CA TYR A 170 3.56 -4.97 13.47
C TYR A 170 3.41 -5.94 14.66
N VAL A 171 2.43 -6.85 14.60
CA VAL A 171 2.22 -7.88 15.63
C VAL A 171 3.22 -9.02 15.48
N SER A 172 3.35 -9.57 14.28
CA SER A 172 4.01 -10.86 14.02
C SER A 172 5.43 -10.76 13.48
N GLY A 173 5.87 -9.56 13.10
CA GLY A 173 7.18 -9.32 12.50
C GLY A 173 7.33 -9.82 11.06
N THR A 174 6.26 -10.23 10.39
CA THR A 174 6.31 -10.78 9.01
C THR A 174 5.06 -10.38 8.24
N LEU A 175 5.25 -9.82 7.05
CA LEU A 175 4.17 -9.47 6.13
C LEU A 175 3.66 -10.72 5.41
N ARG A 176 2.36 -10.97 5.43
CA ARG A 176 1.77 -12.18 4.81
C ARG A 176 0.77 -11.80 3.75
N PHE A 177 1.05 -12.23 2.52
CA PHE A 177 0.15 -12.10 1.39
C PHE A 177 -0.66 -13.37 1.19
N GLY A 178 -1.98 -13.21 1.19
CA GLY A 178 -2.95 -14.27 0.94
C GLY A 178 -2.97 -14.72 -0.52
N LYS A 179 -3.94 -15.59 -0.85
CA LYS A 179 -4.17 -16.03 -2.24
C LYS A 179 -4.77 -14.94 -3.12
N VAL A 180 -5.65 -14.12 -2.54
CA VAL A 180 -6.29 -12.98 -3.20
C VAL A 180 -5.98 -11.76 -2.36
N ASP A 181 -4.92 -11.07 -2.76
CA ASP A 181 -4.36 -9.94 -2.03
C ASP A 181 -4.08 -8.77 -3.00
N VAL A 182 -3.11 -7.91 -2.67
CA VAL A 182 -2.76 -6.71 -3.44
C VAL A 182 -2.65 -6.96 -4.95
N THR A 183 -1.89 -7.98 -5.39
CA THR A 183 -1.70 -8.29 -6.81
C THR A 183 -3.02 -8.63 -7.51
N GLU A 184 -3.82 -9.53 -6.94
CA GLU A 184 -5.13 -9.92 -7.51
C GLU A 184 -6.12 -8.76 -7.50
N ALA A 185 -6.13 -7.94 -6.44
CA ALA A 185 -6.98 -6.76 -6.35
C ALA A 185 -6.63 -5.73 -7.44
N GLN A 186 -5.33 -5.46 -7.65
CA GLN A 186 -4.87 -4.54 -8.69
C GLN A 186 -5.25 -5.06 -10.09
N PHE A 187 -5.03 -6.34 -10.39
CA PHE A 187 -5.46 -6.92 -11.68
C PHE A 187 -6.98 -6.89 -11.86
N THR A 188 -7.75 -7.13 -10.80
CA THR A 188 -9.21 -7.00 -10.83
C THR A 188 -9.63 -5.58 -11.22
N ILE A 189 -8.98 -4.56 -10.65
CA ILE A 189 -9.26 -3.16 -10.96
C ILE A 189 -8.78 -2.78 -12.37
N ILE A 190 -7.65 -3.32 -12.84
CA ILE A 190 -7.22 -3.20 -14.24
C ILE A 190 -8.31 -3.75 -15.17
N PHE A 191 -8.85 -4.94 -14.89
CA PHE A 191 -9.95 -5.51 -15.69
C PHE A 191 -11.22 -4.68 -15.63
N ILE A 192 -11.58 -4.12 -14.47
CA ILE A 192 -12.71 -3.20 -14.33
C ILE A 192 -12.55 -2.01 -15.29
N HIS A 193 -11.38 -1.37 -15.27
CA HIS A 193 -11.08 -0.24 -16.15
C HIS A 193 -11.06 -0.63 -17.63
N LEU A 194 -10.54 -1.80 -17.99
CA LEU A 194 -10.57 -2.31 -19.37
C LEU A 194 -12.01 -2.55 -19.86
N ILE A 195 -12.88 -3.11 -19.02
CA ILE A 195 -14.30 -3.29 -19.33
C ILE A 195 -14.96 -1.91 -19.55
N SER A 196 -14.72 -0.95 -18.65
CA SER A 196 -15.23 0.43 -18.82
C SER A 196 -14.67 1.12 -20.06
N ALA A 197 -13.44 0.82 -20.48
CA ALA A 197 -12.86 1.34 -21.71
C ALA A 197 -13.49 0.72 -22.98
N VAL A 198 -13.86 -0.56 -22.95
CA VAL A 198 -14.43 -1.28 -24.10
C VAL A 198 -15.94 -1.08 -24.24
N PHE A 199 -16.68 -0.94 -23.15
CA PHE A 199 -18.14 -0.85 -23.18
C PHE A 199 -18.70 0.48 -22.69
N GLY A 200 -17.86 1.35 -22.10
CA GLY A 200 -18.29 2.54 -21.37
C GLY A 200 -18.57 2.22 -19.90
N PRO A 201 -18.29 3.14 -18.95
CA PRO A 201 -18.65 2.98 -17.54
C PRO A 201 -20.12 2.60 -17.30
N SER A 202 -21.02 3.06 -18.17
CA SER A 202 -22.46 2.77 -18.09
C SER A 202 -22.80 1.28 -18.14
N VAL A 203 -21.91 0.43 -18.68
CA VAL A 203 -22.08 -1.04 -18.71
C VAL A 203 -22.33 -1.62 -17.31
N TRP A 204 -21.73 -1.03 -16.28
CA TRP A 204 -21.84 -1.49 -14.89
C TRP A 204 -23.24 -1.27 -14.28
N MET A 205 -24.06 -0.43 -14.90
CA MET A 205 -25.47 -0.22 -14.51
C MET A 205 -26.43 -1.20 -15.20
N THR A 206 -25.94 -2.01 -16.14
CA THR A 206 -26.75 -3.02 -16.83
C THR A 206 -27.28 -4.06 -15.83
N LYS A 207 -28.58 -4.36 -15.90
CA LYS A 207 -29.19 -5.42 -15.10
C LYS A 207 -28.75 -6.79 -15.64
N ILE A 208 -28.36 -7.68 -14.75
CA ILE A 208 -28.03 -9.06 -15.11
C ILE A 208 -29.33 -9.79 -15.49
N PRO A 209 -29.41 -10.51 -16.62
CA PRO A 209 -30.61 -11.26 -16.96
C PRO A 209 -31.01 -12.21 -15.81
N TYR A 210 -32.31 -12.29 -15.52
CA TYR A 210 -32.90 -13.14 -14.46
C TYR A 210 -32.56 -12.77 -13.01
N LEU A 211 -31.60 -11.88 -12.78
CA LEU A 211 -31.30 -11.31 -11.46
C LEU A 211 -31.67 -9.83 -11.50
N ASN A 212 -32.57 -9.35 -10.63
CA ASN A 212 -32.92 -7.92 -10.56
C ASN A 212 -31.80 -7.06 -9.94
N PHE A 213 -30.55 -7.28 -10.36
CA PHE A 213 -29.32 -6.76 -9.79
C PHE A 213 -28.41 -6.21 -10.91
N GLN A 214 -27.75 -5.08 -10.66
CA GLN A 214 -26.83 -4.45 -11.61
C GLN A 214 -25.47 -5.14 -11.61
N LEU A 215 -24.75 -5.10 -12.74
CA LEU A 215 -23.43 -5.69 -12.88
C LEU A 215 -22.43 -5.19 -11.82
N LYS A 216 -22.44 -3.89 -11.48
CA LYS A 216 -21.62 -3.30 -10.40
C LYS A 216 -21.82 -3.99 -9.04
N GLY A 217 -22.99 -4.57 -8.82
CA GLY A 217 -23.29 -5.29 -7.61
C GLY A 217 -22.46 -6.58 -7.43
N LEU A 218 -21.99 -7.20 -8.52
CA LEU A 218 -21.07 -8.34 -8.43
C LEU A 218 -19.74 -7.93 -7.81
N ILE A 219 -19.25 -6.74 -8.15
CA ILE A 219 -18.04 -6.17 -7.55
C ILE A 219 -18.25 -6.02 -6.05
N LEU A 220 -19.39 -5.45 -5.64
CA LEU A 220 -19.72 -5.30 -4.23
C LEU A 220 -19.74 -6.64 -3.48
N VAL A 221 -20.43 -7.65 -4.01
CA VAL A 221 -20.48 -8.99 -3.40
C VAL A 221 -19.08 -9.58 -3.30
N SER A 222 -18.26 -9.43 -4.35
CA SER A 222 -16.87 -9.90 -4.34
C SER A 222 -16.02 -9.18 -3.30
N THR A 223 -16.15 -7.86 -3.14
CA THR A 223 -15.45 -7.09 -2.10
C THR A 223 -15.84 -7.58 -0.71
N ILE A 224 -17.13 -7.82 -0.45
CA ILE A 224 -17.60 -8.30 0.86
C ILE A 224 -17.01 -9.68 1.16
N ILE A 225 -17.09 -10.63 0.21
CA ILE A 225 -16.61 -11.99 0.41
C ILE A 225 -15.09 -12.01 0.61
N VAL A 226 -14.33 -11.45 -0.35
CA VAL A 226 -12.86 -11.45 -0.31
C VAL A 226 -12.35 -10.61 0.85
N GLY A 227 -12.93 -9.43 1.07
CA GLY A 227 -12.60 -8.55 2.18
C GLY A 227 -12.83 -9.23 3.53
N SER A 228 -13.95 -9.94 3.72
CA SER A 228 -14.22 -10.68 4.97
C SER A 228 -13.21 -11.81 5.19
N ILE A 229 -12.82 -12.53 4.13
CA ILE A 229 -11.79 -13.58 4.22
C ILE A 229 -10.45 -12.96 4.64
N ASN A 230 -10.02 -11.86 4.01
CA ASN A 230 -8.77 -11.19 4.34
C ASN A 230 -8.78 -10.61 5.76
N VAL A 231 -9.88 -9.95 6.17
CA VAL A 231 -10.05 -9.48 7.55
C VAL A 231 -9.92 -10.64 8.53
N TYR A 232 -10.62 -11.76 8.29
CA TYR A 232 -10.52 -12.94 9.15
C TYR A 232 -9.08 -13.44 9.27
N GLN A 233 -8.36 -13.56 8.15
CA GLN A 233 -6.96 -14.00 8.12
C GLN A 233 -6.03 -13.03 8.87
N TYR A 234 -6.18 -11.72 8.67
CA TYR A 234 -5.40 -10.72 9.37
C TYR A 234 -5.66 -10.73 10.87
N PHE A 235 -6.93 -10.77 11.30
CA PHE A 235 -7.27 -10.80 12.72
C PHE A 235 -6.85 -12.10 13.40
N TYR A 236 -6.91 -13.23 12.70
CA TYR A 236 -6.34 -14.49 13.20
C TYR A 236 -4.85 -14.29 13.58
N VAL A 237 -4.05 -13.72 12.68
CA VAL A 237 -2.62 -13.44 12.96
C VAL A 237 -2.44 -12.39 14.05
N ILE A 238 -3.26 -11.34 14.08
CA ILE A 238 -3.19 -10.29 15.13
C ILE A 238 -3.42 -10.89 16.53
N PHE A 239 -4.36 -11.83 16.67
CA PHE A 239 -4.70 -12.42 17.97
C PHE A 239 -3.76 -13.55 18.40
N THR A 240 -3.16 -14.29 17.47
CA THR A 240 -2.36 -15.49 17.80
C THR A 240 -0.88 -15.38 17.45
N GLY A 241 -0.46 -14.36 16.69
CA GLY A 241 0.86 -14.28 16.07
C GLY A 241 1.84 -13.32 16.72
N GLY A 242 1.56 -12.78 17.92
CA GLY A 242 2.42 -11.79 18.58
C GLY A 242 3.80 -12.33 18.96
N VAL A 243 4.85 -11.66 18.49
CA VAL A 243 6.26 -12.07 18.71
C VAL A 243 6.94 -11.33 19.88
N GLY A 244 6.27 -10.33 20.44
CA GLY A 244 6.74 -9.59 21.60
C GLY A 244 6.59 -10.36 22.91
N LYS A 245 7.05 -9.74 24.00
CA LYS A 245 6.91 -10.29 25.36
C LYS A 245 5.45 -10.62 25.67
N ASN A 246 5.15 -11.83 26.13
CA ASN A 246 3.79 -12.29 26.42
C ASN A 246 2.83 -12.25 25.20
N GLY A 247 3.33 -12.44 23.97
CA GLY A 247 2.50 -12.39 22.77
C GLY A 247 2.08 -10.99 22.34
N SER A 248 2.82 -9.96 22.78
CA SER A 248 2.63 -8.56 22.40
C SER A 248 3.18 -8.27 20.99
N THR A 249 3.08 -7.01 20.54
CA THR A 249 3.62 -6.54 19.26
C THR A 249 5.15 -6.55 19.25
N VAL A 250 5.78 -6.29 18.09
CA VAL A 250 7.25 -6.14 18.00
C VAL A 250 7.82 -5.04 18.90
N ALA A 251 6.99 -4.09 19.33
CA ALA A 251 7.38 -3.01 20.24
C ALA A 251 7.04 -3.29 21.72
N GLY A 252 6.46 -4.46 22.03
CA GLY A 252 6.03 -4.79 23.39
C GLY A 252 4.71 -4.15 23.81
N THR A 253 3.93 -3.59 22.88
CA THR A 253 2.61 -3.00 23.14
C THR A 253 1.49 -4.02 22.95
N SER A 254 0.27 -3.70 23.40
CA SER A 254 -0.91 -4.54 23.12
C SER A 254 -1.06 -4.79 21.62
N VAL A 255 -1.40 -6.01 21.22
CA VAL A 255 -1.72 -6.35 19.82
C VAL A 255 -2.89 -5.54 19.29
N LEU A 256 -3.72 -4.97 20.16
CA LEU A 256 -4.85 -4.11 19.79
C LEU A 256 -4.50 -2.62 19.74
N SER A 257 -3.31 -2.19 20.17
CA SER A 257 -2.98 -0.75 20.20
C SER A 257 -3.11 -0.04 18.85
N PRO A 258 -2.82 -0.67 17.69
CA PRO A 258 -3.00 -0.01 16.39
C PRO A 258 -4.45 0.29 16.01
N ILE A 259 -5.46 -0.25 16.71
CA ILE A 259 -6.87 0.08 16.41
C ILE A 259 -7.20 1.55 16.70
N ILE A 260 -6.55 2.13 17.71
CA ILE A 260 -6.84 3.48 18.20
C ILE A 260 -6.54 4.54 17.13
N PRO A 261 -5.30 4.69 16.63
CA PRO A 261 -4.97 5.72 15.66
C PRO A 261 -5.76 5.59 14.35
N PHE A 262 -6.07 4.37 13.92
CA PHE A 262 -6.88 4.16 12.71
C PHE A 262 -8.36 4.48 12.93
N SER A 263 -8.91 4.16 14.10
CA SER A 263 -10.28 4.53 14.47
C SER A 263 -10.47 6.04 14.54
N LEU A 264 -9.43 6.80 14.95
CA LEU A 264 -9.42 8.26 14.91
C LEU A 264 -9.50 8.84 13.49
N VAL A 265 -9.35 8.02 12.45
CA VAL A 265 -9.59 8.42 11.05
C VAL A 265 -10.97 7.96 10.59
N VAL A 266 -11.27 6.67 10.72
CA VAL A 266 -12.50 6.06 10.16
C VAL A 266 -13.75 6.54 10.87
N VAL A 267 -13.73 6.67 12.20
CA VAL A 267 -14.91 7.09 12.98
C VAL A 267 -15.26 8.55 12.68
N PRO A 268 -14.35 9.53 12.74
CA PRO A 268 -14.66 10.88 12.32
C PRO A 268 -15.10 10.97 10.86
N ALA A 269 -14.47 10.22 9.94
CA ALA A 269 -14.93 10.18 8.55
C ALA A 269 -16.40 9.74 8.46
N PHE A 270 -16.77 8.65 9.11
CA PHE A 270 -18.14 8.18 9.11
C PHE A 270 -19.11 9.20 9.75
N ILE A 271 -18.74 9.78 10.90
CA ILE A 271 -19.59 10.78 11.56
C ILE A 271 -19.79 12.01 10.69
N ILE A 272 -18.70 12.51 10.08
CA ILE A 272 -18.73 13.70 9.22
C ILE A 272 -19.60 13.46 8.01
N TYR A 273 -19.48 12.30 7.36
CA TYR A 273 -20.39 11.88 6.31
C TYR A 273 -21.85 11.89 6.81
N ARG A 274 -22.16 11.21 7.91
CA ARG A 274 -23.56 11.02 8.35
C ARG A 274 -24.22 12.27 8.94
N LYS A 275 -23.46 13.24 9.42
CA LYS A 275 -23.97 14.44 10.10
C LYS A 275 -23.79 15.73 9.31
N SER A 276 -23.13 15.69 8.15
CA SER A 276 -22.96 16.87 7.30
C SER A 276 -24.32 17.42 6.86
N ILE A 277 -24.57 18.70 7.15
CA ILE A 277 -25.76 19.44 6.68
C ILE A 277 -25.56 19.88 5.23
N GLU A 278 -24.33 20.19 4.83
CA GLU A 278 -23.99 20.56 3.43
C GLU A 278 -23.80 19.34 2.52
N HIS A 279 -24.02 18.12 3.02
CA HIS A 279 -23.83 16.86 2.29
C HIS A 279 -22.45 16.79 1.59
N VAL A 280 -21.40 17.24 2.29
CA VAL A 280 -20.07 17.46 1.71
C VAL A 280 -19.47 16.20 1.10
N TYR A 281 -19.80 15.02 1.63
CA TYR A 281 -19.38 13.76 1.05
C TYR A 281 -20.16 13.43 -0.23
N GLU A 282 -21.48 13.58 -0.22
CA GLU A 282 -22.33 13.23 -1.37
C GLU A 282 -22.15 14.19 -2.55
N GLU A 283 -21.88 15.46 -2.28
CA GLU A 283 -21.62 16.51 -3.29
C GLU A 283 -20.16 16.48 -3.79
N HIS A 284 -19.21 16.12 -2.92
CA HIS A 284 -17.77 16.14 -3.26
C HIS A 284 -17.03 14.84 -2.84
N PRO A 285 -17.47 13.65 -3.28
CA PRO A 285 -16.98 12.39 -2.76
C PRO A 285 -15.51 12.12 -3.12
N ALA A 286 -15.04 12.48 -4.32
CA ALA A 286 -13.62 12.29 -4.66
C ALA A 286 -12.71 13.13 -3.76
N LEU A 287 -13.03 14.42 -3.57
CA LEU A 287 -12.28 15.31 -2.68
C LEU A 287 -12.28 14.77 -1.25
N TYR A 288 -13.43 14.29 -0.79
CA TYR A 288 -13.58 13.71 0.54
C TYR A 288 -12.73 12.44 0.74
N ILE A 289 -12.80 11.50 -0.20
CA ILE A 289 -12.01 10.26 -0.16
C ILE A 289 -10.52 10.56 -0.26
N LEU A 290 -10.11 11.53 -1.07
CA LEU A 290 -8.71 11.96 -1.13
C LEU A 290 -8.29 12.55 0.23
N ALA A 291 -9.06 13.46 0.83
CA ALA A 291 -8.69 14.08 2.10
C ALA A 291 -8.52 13.04 3.23
N PHE A 292 -9.53 12.21 3.49
CA PHE A 292 -9.46 11.20 4.53
C PHE A 292 -8.54 10.03 4.18
N GLY A 293 -8.42 9.70 2.90
CA GLY A 293 -7.51 8.67 2.44
C GLY A 293 -6.06 9.05 2.64
N MET A 294 -5.68 10.32 2.42
CA MET A 294 -4.33 10.79 2.73
C MET A 294 -4.04 10.79 4.25
N VAL A 295 -5.05 11.02 5.10
CA VAL A 295 -4.92 10.83 6.56
C VAL A 295 -4.66 9.35 6.87
N ALA A 296 -5.45 8.44 6.29
CA ALA A 296 -5.27 7.00 6.47
C ALA A 296 -3.89 6.51 5.97
N ALA A 297 -3.42 7.03 4.84
CA ALA A 297 -2.10 6.75 4.29
C ALA A 297 -1.00 7.17 5.26
N LYS A 298 -1.08 8.39 5.84
CA LYS A 298 -0.09 8.84 6.84
C LYS A 298 -0.09 7.98 8.10
N VAL A 299 -1.27 7.66 8.63
CA VAL A 299 -1.41 6.76 9.79
C VAL A 299 -0.80 5.39 9.49
N THR A 300 -1.01 4.86 8.28
CA THR A 300 -0.38 3.62 7.83
C THR A 300 1.15 3.73 7.77
N ASN A 301 1.69 4.82 7.20
CA ASN A 301 3.14 5.04 7.13
C ASN A 301 3.78 5.08 8.52
N ARG A 302 3.11 5.72 9.49
CA ARG A 302 3.56 5.72 10.89
C ARG A 302 3.57 4.33 11.50
N LEU A 303 2.60 3.47 11.17
CA LEU A 303 2.59 2.07 11.60
C LEU A 303 3.75 1.26 10.98
N VAL A 304 4.06 1.49 9.70
CA VAL A 304 5.22 0.87 9.03
C VAL A 304 6.51 1.28 9.74
N VAL A 305 6.69 2.57 10.00
CA VAL A 305 7.85 3.10 10.74
C VAL A 305 7.93 2.51 12.15
N ALA A 306 6.81 2.42 12.87
CA ALA A 306 6.74 1.82 14.20
C ALA A 306 7.16 0.34 14.18
N HIS A 307 6.71 -0.42 13.18
CA HIS A 307 7.13 -1.81 12.96
C HIS A 307 8.64 -1.94 12.77
N MET A 308 9.19 -1.23 11.79
CA MET A 308 10.60 -1.38 11.39
C MET A 308 11.57 -0.83 12.45
N THR A 309 11.13 0.17 13.22
CA THR A 309 11.90 0.72 14.35
C THR A 309 11.62 0.00 15.68
N LYS A 310 10.73 -1.00 15.69
CA LYS A 310 10.27 -1.73 16.88
C LYS A 310 9.91 -0.78 18.02
N ASN A 311 9.11 0.23 17.72
CA ASN A 311 8.71 1.28 18.65
C ASN A 311 7.19 1.38 18.72
N GLU A 312 6.68 1.87 19.85
CA GLU A 312 5.27 2.21 19.95
C GLU A 312 4.90 3.30 18.95
N MET A 313 3.71 3.16 18.37
CA MET A 313 3.08 4.14 17.51
C MET A 313 2.32 5.14 18.37
N GLU A 314 2.61 6.43 18.23
CA GLU A 314 1.87 7.46 18.97
C GLU A 314 0.44 7.61 18.38
N TYR A 315 -0.55 7.78 19.24
CA TYR A 315 -1.95 7.73 18.82
C TYR A 315 -2.43 8.99 18.10
N LEU A 316 -1.94 10.16 18.52
CA LEU A 316 -2.26 11.44 17.91
C LEU A 316 -1.22 11.83 16.86
N ASP A 317 -1.66 12.57 15.86
CA ASP A 317 -0.84 13.04 14.76
C ASP A 317 -1.41 14.32 14.15
N SER A 318 -0.54 15.15 13.57
CA SER A 318 -0.91 16.40 12.89
C SER A 318 -1.88 16.19 11.72
N ALA A 319 -1.92 15.02 11.08
CA ALA A 319 -2.87 14.73 10.02
C ALA A 319 -4.33 14.72 10.49
N LEU A 320 -4.58 14.54 11.80
CA LEU A 320 -5.91 14.59 12.38
C LEU A 320 -6.47 16.02 12.51
N ILE A 321 -5.66 17.06 12.31
CA ILE A 321 -6.10 18.46 12.42
C ILE A 321 -7.22 18.75 11.41
N GLY A 322 -7.08 18.31 10.16
CA GLY A 322 -8.11 18.50 9.12
C GLY A 322 -9.46 17.85 9.48
N PRO A 323 -9.50 16.53 9.77
CA PRO A 323 -10.69 15.86 10.27
C PRO A 323 -11.27 16.49 11.54
N ALA A 324 -10.42 16.91 12.49
CA ALA A 324 -10.87 17.57 13.72
C ALA A 324 -11.53 18.92 13.42
N MET A 325 -11.00 19.72 12.50
CA MET A 325 -11.62 20.97 12.07
C MET A 325 -12.99 20.73 11.42
N LEU A 326 -13.13 19.72 10.56
CA LEU A 326 -14.43 19.36 9.98
C LEU A 326 -15.43 18.94 11.05
N PHE A 327 -15.02 18.05 11.96
CA PHE A 327 -15.86 17.57 13.06
C PHE A 327 -16.32 18.72 13.97
N LEU A 328 -15.41 19.62 14.35
CA LEU A 328 -15.73 20.78 15.18
C LEU A 328 -16.61 21.78 14.42
N ASN A 329 -16.37 22.00 13.13
CA ASN A 329 -17.18 22.87 12.30
C ASN A 329 -18.64 22.39 12.25
N GLN A 330 -18.87 21.07 12.11
CA GLN A 330 -20.21 20.48 12.19
C GLN A 330 -20.85 20.64 13.58
N TYR A 331 -20.06 20.44 14.64
CA TYR A 331 -20.54 20.57 16.02
C TYR A 331 -21.02 22.00 16.34
N PHE A 332 -20.36 23.02 15.79
CA PHE A 332 -20.69 24.43 15.97
C PHE A 332 -21.57 25.02 14.86
N ASN A 333 -22.43 24.21 14.23
CA ASN A 333 -23.39 24.64 13.21
C ASN A 333 -22.76 25.30 11.97
N PHE A 334 -21.64 24.76 11.47
CA PHE A 334 -21.09 25.06 10.13
C PHE A 334 -20.71 26.54 9.95
N PHE A 335 -19.96 27.12 10.90
CA PHE A 335 -19.50 28.51 10.85
C PHE A 335 -18.72 28.83 9.56
N ILE A 336 -18.01 27.85 9.01
CA ILE A 336 -17.31 27.91 7.72
C ILE A 336 -17.92 26.86 6.78
N LYS A 337 -18.03 27.16 5.48
CA LYS A 337 -18.45 26.17 4.48
C LYS A 337 -17.56 24.92 4.53
N GLU A 338 -18.13 23.75 4.70
CA GLU A 338 -17.43 22.47 4.83
C GLU A 338 -16.56 22.17 3.63
N TYR A 339 -17.00 22.56 2.43
CA TYR A 339 -16.21 22.41 1.22
C TYR A 339 -14.84 23.11 1.31
N ILE A 340 -14.79 24.30 1.91
CA ILE A 340 -13.54 25.04 2.13
C ILE A 340 -12.69 24.31 3.17
N VAL A 341 -13.30 23.91 4.29
CA VAL A 341 -12.59 23.17 5.35
C VAL A 341 -12.05 21.83 4.83
N LEU A 342 -12.75 21.18 3.91
CA LEU A 342 -12.35 19.93 3.29
C LEU A 342 -11.14 20.12 2.35
N TRP A 343 -11.11 21.20 1.56
CA TRP A 343 -9.91 21.57 0.78
C TRP A 343 -8.72 21.88 1.69
N LEU A 344 -8.93 22.63 2.77
CA LEU A 344 -7.88 22.91 3.75
C LEU A 344 -7.38 21.62 4.41
N CYS A 345 -8.28 20.68 4.71
CA CYS A 345 -7.94 19.34 5.19
C CYS A 345 -7.04 18.59 4.20
N LEU A 346 -7.43 18.50 2.93
CA LEU A 346 -6.63 17.83 1.90
C LEU A 346 -5.25 18.48 1.71
N ILE A 347 -5.19 19.81 1.62
CA ILE A 347 -3.93 20.54 1.44
C ILE A 347 -3.01 20.31 2.64
N TRP A 348 -3.56 20.45 3.85
CA TRP A 348 -2.81 20.23 5.08
C TRP A 348 -2.25 18.82 5.17
N VAL A 349 -3.09 17.79 5.03
CA VAL A 349 -2.64 16.40 5.18
C VAL A 349 -1.66 15.99 4.08
N THR A 350 -1.82 16.50 2.85
CA THR A 350 -0.89 16.22 1.76
C THR A 350 0.48 16.82 2.06
N PHE A 351 0.53 18.08 2.50
CA PHE A 351 1.77 18.73 2.90
C PHE A 351 2.42 18.02 4.09
N ASP A 352 1.64 17.70 5.10
CA ASP A 352 2.07 17.05 6.34
C ASP A 352 2.60 15.63 6.11
N LEU A 353 1.94 14.84 5.25
CA LEU A 353 2.43 13.53 4.80
C LEU A 353 3.74 13.64 4.02
N LEU A 354 3.82 14.54 3.02
CA LEU A 354 5.03 14.71 2.21
C LEU A 354 6.21 15.17 3.08
N ARG A 355 5.97 16.09 4.00
CA ARG A 355 6.95 16.57 4.97
C ARG A 355 7.43 15.43 5.88
N TYR A 356 6.51 14.66 6.46
CA TYR A 356 6.81 13.52 7.31
C TYR A 356 7.67 12.49 6.56
N SER A 357 7.22 12.05 5.38
CA SER A 357 7.92 11.05 4.56
C SER A 357 9.31 11.53 4.13
N CYS A 358 9.44 12.79 3.69
CA CYS A 358 10.73 13.37 3.31
C CYS A 358 11.70 13.36 4.50
N GLN A 359 11.26 13.79 5.67
CA GLN A 359 12.13 13.83 6.84
C GLN A 359 12.55 12.46 7.34
N VAL A 360 11.60 11.52 7.45
CA VAL A 360 11.91 10.12 7.81
C VAL A 360 12.94 9.55 6.83
N CYS A 361 12.76 9.76 5.53
CA CYS A 361 13.72 9.30 4.52
C CYS A 361 15.10 9.92 4.68
N VAL A 362 15.18 11.24 4.92
CA VAL A 362 16.46 11.95 5.10
C VAL A 362 17.19 11.46 6.37
N GLU A 363 16.49 11.36 7.50
CA GLU A 363 17.10 10.88 8.76
C GLU A 363 17.63 9.46 8.63
N ILE A 364 16.90 8.58 7.94
CA ILE A 364 17.34 7.21 7.67
C ILE A 364 18.52 7.20 6.68
N CYS A 365 18.51 8.03 5.63
CA CYS A 365 19.63 8.15 4.71
C CYS A 365 20.91 8.61 5.42
N GLU A 366 20.81 9.60 6.30
CA GLU A 366 21.93 10.08 7.13
C GLU A 366 22.48 8.97 8.03
N HIS A 367 21.59 8.21 8.68
CA HIS A 367 21.98 7.12 9.58
C HIS A 367 22.65 5.95 8.84
N LEU A 368 22.06 5.50 7.73
CA LEU A 368 22.55 4.38 6.93
C LEU A 368 23.66 4.78 5.94
N LYS A 369 23.95 6.07 5.80
CA LYS A 369 24.92 6.64 4.84
C LYS A 369 24.64 6.25 3.38
N ILE A 370 23.36 6.25 3.01
CA ILE A 370 22.89 5.95 1.65
C ILE A 370 22.29 7.20 1.00
N GLN A 371 22.06 7.13 -0.31
CA GLN A 371 21.41 8.18 -1.07
C GLN A 371 20.02 7.68 -1.50
N LEU A 372 18.99 8.48 -1.30
CA LEU A 372 17.59 8.06 -1.52
C LEU A 372 17.32 7.68 -2.98
N PHE A 373 17.82 8.47 -3.93
CA PHE A 373 17.50 8.36 -5.36
C PHE A 373 18.73 8.11 -6.25
N ARG A 374 19.86 7.66 -5.68
CA ARG A 374 21.09 7.45 -6.44
C ARG A 374 21.84 6.22 -5.97
N ILE A 375 22.32 5.42 -6.91
CA ILE A 375 23.25 4.32 -6.64
C ILE A 375 24.69 4.84 -6.79
N PRO A 376 25.55 4.71 -5.77
CA PRO A 376 26.97 5.04 -5.90
C PRO A 376 27.65 4.14 -6.94
N VAL A 377 28.55 4.71 -7.75
CA VAL A 377 29.23 4.02 -8.88
C VAL A 377 29.91 2.72 -8.45
N ARG A 378 30.50 2.67 -7.26
CA ARG A 378 31.19 1.49 -6.73
C ARG A 378 30.24 0.30 -6.51
N SER A 379 28.99 0.54 -6.11
CA SER A 379 27.98 -0.50 -5.93
C SER A 379 27.47 -1.04 -7.26
N ALA A 380 27.36 -0.18 -8.28
CA ALA A 380 26.96 -0.58 -9.62
C ALA A 380 27.98 -1.52 -10.30
N ILE A 381 29.29 -1.29 -10.08
CA ILE A 381 30.37 -2.13 -10.64
C ILE A 381 30.37 -3.53 -10.00
N VAL A 382 30.26 -3.63 -8.67
CA VAL A 382 30.23 -4.93 -7.96
C VAL A 382 29.00 -5.76 -8.35
N GLY A 383 27.85 -5.12 -8.60
CA GLY A 383 26.66 -5.78 -9.14
C GLY A 383 26.83 -6.29 -10.58
N SER A 384 27.64 -5.61 -11.39
CA SER A 384 27.99 -6.06 -12.75
C SER A 384 28.93 -7.27 -12.74
N GLU A 385 29.94 -7.27 -11.86
CA GLU A 385 30.93 -8.35 -11.76
C GLU A 385 30.32 -9.67 -11.26
N LYS A 386 29.43 -9.61 -10.26
CA LYS A 386 28.71 -10.80 -9.76
C LYS A 386 27.80 -11.44 -10.82
N ASN A 387 27.22 -10.66 -11.72
CA ASN A 387 26.39 -11.18 -12.80
C ASN A 387 27.21 -11.66 -14.02
N GLY A 388 28.42 -11.13 -14.23
CA GLY A 388 29.34 -11.60 -15.28
C GLY A 388 29.94 -12.98 -14.99
N MET A 389 30.19 -13.30 -13.71
CA MET A 389 30.79 -14.58 -13.29
C MET A 389 29.81 -15.79 -13.34
N GLY A 390 28.50 -15.55 -13.50
CA GLY A 390 27.46 -16.59 -13.47
C GLY A 390 27.22 -17.33 -14.79
N SER A 391 27.97 -17.04 -15.86
CA SER A 391 27.71 -17.57 -17.22
C SER A 391 28.77 -18.56 -17.74
N LEU A 392 29.78 -18.92 -16.94
CA LEU A 392 30.76 -19.94 -17.29
C LEU A 392 30.89 -21.00 -16.19
N SER A 393 29.99 -21.98 -16.21
CA SER A 393 30.33 -23.34 -15.74
C SER A 393 29.72 -24.36 -16.69
N ILE A 394 30.61 -24.89 -17.52
CA ILE A 394 30.40 -25.91 -18.54
C ILE A 394 30.06 -27.24 -17.86
N HIS A 395 29.04 -27.92 -18.41
CA HIS A 395 28.73 -29.33 -18.16
C HIS A 395 29.98 -30.21 -18.36
N GLY A 396 30.42 -30.86 -17.28
CA GLY A 396 31.50 -31.85 -17.29
C GLY A 396 31.25 -32.96 -16.27
N GLY A 397 30.80 -34.10 -16.80
CA GLY A 397 30.78 -35.49 -16.30
C GLY A 397 31.11 -35.87 -14.85
N GLY A 398 30.36 -36.84 -14.34
CA GLY A 398 30.77 -37.65 -13.19
C GLY A 398 29.70 -38.63 -12.73
N GLY A 399 29.50 -39.70 -13.50
CA GLY A 399 28.56 -40.78 -13.19
C GLY A 399 28.87 -41.49 -11.87
N GLY A 400 27.81 -41.80 -11.13
CA GLY A 400 27.87 -42.62 -9.93
C GLY A 400 28.01 -44.10 -10.23
N SER A 401 28.80 -44.78 -9.40
CA SER A 401 28.69 -46.23 -9.20
C SER A 401 28.88 -46.51 -7.71
N GLY A 402 27.86 -47.10 -7.11
CA GLY A 402 27.75 -47.30 -5.68
C GLY A 402 28.64 -48.38 -5.09
N LYS A 403 28.69 -48.40 -3.76
CA LYS A 403 28.98 -49.60 -2.98
C LYS A 403 28.14 -49.58 -1.70
N GLN A 404 27.39 -50.66 -1.53
CA GLN A 404 26.63 -51.03 -0.35
C GLN A 404 27.55 -51.20 0.87
N SER A 405 27.06 -50.82 2.05
CA SER A 405 27.36 -51.54 3.29
C SER A 405 26.19 -51.40 4.25
N ARG A 406 25.62 -52.55 4.63
CA ARG A 406 24.59 -52.73 5.66
C ARG A 406 25.21 -52.60 7.05
N SER A 407 24.50 -51.96 7.97
CA SER A 407 24.54 -52.35 9.39
C SER A 407 23.23 -51.97 10.09
N LYS A 408 22.65 -52.94 10.76
CA LYS A 408 21.40 -52.89 11.55
C LYS A 408 21.68 -52.34 12.95
N HIS A 409 20.73 -51.59 13.53
CA HIS A 409 20.30 -51.51 14.95
C HIS A 409 19.45 -50.22 15.06
N SER A 410 18.36 -50.06 15.82
CA SER A 410 17.55 -50.86 16.73
C SER A 410 16.22 -50.09 16.90
N LYS A 411 15.13 -50.81 17.19
CA LYS A 411 13.79 -50.29 17.50
C LYS A 411 13.73 -49.56 18.86
N LYS A 412 12.74 -48.66 18.98
CA LYS A 412 11.82 -48.35 20.13
C LYS A 412 11.70 -46.82 20.33
N PHE A 413 10.60 -46.23 20.81
CA PHE A 413 9.15 -46.48 20.87
C PHE A 413 8.58 -45.23 21.62
N GLN A 414 7.33 -44.85 21.36
CA GLN A 414 6.42 -44.04 22.23
C GLN A 414 6.84 -42.56 22.51
N HIS A 415 5.95 -41.57 22.49
CA HIS A 415 4.49 -41.52 22.61
C HIS A 415 3.91 -40.35 21.81
#